data_AF-A0A453EE72-F1
#
_entry.id   AF-A0A453EE72-F1
#
_cell.length_a   1.000
_cell.length_b   1.000
_cell.length_c   1.000
_cell.angle_alpha   90.00
_cell.angle_beta   90.00
_cell.angle_gamma   90.00
#
_symmetry.space_group_name_H-M   'P 1'
#
loop_
_entity.id
_entity.type
_entity.pdbx_description
1 polymer ?
#
loop_
_entity_poly.entity_id
_entity_poly.type
_entity_poly.pdbx_seq_one_letter_code
_entity_poly.pdbx_strand_id
1 'polypeptide(L)'
;MVVAPQPAELDEYPPDHREWVFFTKSYATGLSTCRGRKWLDAGEVVHFAFPSHEGRIRVPYRQAVALAEIVRFSTNRSGEIGKLSPEWARCLAPLVSSSKVMIQGKMVFPMMELRLMQEVLLYVR
;
A
#
# COMPACT_ATOMS: atom_id res chain seq x y z
N MET A 1 38.54 0.87 8.02
CA MET A 1 37.30 0.38 8.67
C MET A 1 36.22 0.36 7.59
N VAL A 2 35.92 -0.80 7.02
CA VAL A 2 34.82 -0.94 6.05
C VAL A 2 33.54 -1.01 6.86
N VAL A 3 32.80 0.09 6.91
CA VAL A 3 31.46 0.11 7.52
C VAL A 3 30.55 -0.64 6.55
N ALA A 4 30.16 -1.87 6.92
CA ALA A 4 29.08 -2.56 6.26
C ALA A 4 27.81 -1.68 6.36
N PRO A 5 27.05 -1.49 5.28
CA PRO A 5 25.76 -0.82 5.41
C PRO A 5 24.86 -1.70 6.29
N GLN A 6 24.32 -1.09 7.34
CA GLN A 6 23.45 -1.74 8.31
C GLN A 6 22.25 -2.38 7.59
N PRO A 7 21.84 -3.62 7.93
CA PRO A 7 20.56 -4.17 7.49
C PRO A 7 19.44 -3.50 8.29
N ALA A 8 19.18 -2.24 7.99
CA ALA A 8 18.04 -1.53 8.55
C ALA A 8 16.79 -1.88 7.73
N GLU A 9 15.69 -2.13 8.46
CA GLU A 9 14.31 -2.19 7.96
C GLU A 9 13.76 -3.51 7.39
N LEU A 10 14.33 -4.68 7.73
CA LEU A 10 13.66 -5.95 7.43
C LEU A 10 12.60 -6.36 8.48
N ASP A 11 12.68 -5.83 9.70
CA ASP A 11 11.99 -6.37 10.89
C ASP A 11 10.64 -5.73 11.27
N GLU A 12 10.03 -4.91 10.41
CA GLU A 12 8.73 -4.29 10.73
C GLU A 12 7.51 -5.15 10.30
N TYR A 13 7.72 -6.43 10.03
CA TYR A 13 6.61 -7.36 9.81
C TYR A 13 6.70 -8.52 10.79
N PRO A 14 5.65 -8.78 11.60
CA PRO A 14 5.65 -9.92 12.50
C PRO A 14 5.81 -11.21 11.68
N PRO A 15 6.60 -12.19 12.16
CA PRO A 15 6.80 -13.43 11.46
C PRO A 15 5.50 -14.24 11.50
N ASP A 16 4.72 -14.17 10.41
CA ASP A 16 3.67 -15.16 10.16
C ASP A 16 4.34 -16.52 9.96
N HIS A 17 3.76 -17.58 10.54
CA HIS A 17 4.25 -18.97 10.54
C HIS A 17 4.34 -19.64 9.14
N ARG A 18 4.29 -18.86 8.06
CA ARG A 18 4.60 -19.25 6.68
C ARG A 18 5.83 -18.48 6.24
N GLU A 19 6.88 -19.19 5.85
CA GLU A 19 8.10 -18.59 5.30
C GLU A 19 7.77 -17.95 3.94
N TRP A 20 7.38 -16.67 3.94
CA TRP A 20 7.24 -15.89 2.73
C TRP A 20 8.63 -15.62 2.15
N VAL A 21 8.85 -16.02 0.90
CA VAL A 21 10.10 -15.78 0.18
C VAL A 21 9.96 -14.52 -0.66
N PHE A 22 10.99 -13.67 -0.64
CA PHE A 22 11.05 -12.50 -1.51
C PHE A 22 10.99 -12.92 -2.98
N PHE A 23 10.03 -12.36 -3.72
CA PHE A 23 9.85 -12.65 -5.14
C PHE A 23 10.42 -11.55 -6.03
N THR A 24 9.96 -10.30 -5.85
CA THR A 24 10.35 -9.18 -6.70
C THR A 24 10.14 -7.84 -6.02
N LYS A 25 10.67 -6.78 -6.63
CA LYS A 25 10.43 -5.39 -6.24
C LYS A 25 9.93 -4.59 -7.44
N SER A 26 9.01 -3.68 -7.20
CA SER A 26 8.49 -2.77 -8.22
C SER A 26 8.15 -1.41 -7.61
N TYR A 27 7.86 -0.44 -8.46
CA TYR A 27 7.28 0.83 -8.06
C TYR A 27 5.83 0.88 -8.52
N ALA A 28 4.94 1.23 -7.60
CA ALA A 28 3.52 1.42 -7.89
C ALA A 28 3.16 2.89 -7.78
N THR A 29 2.30 3.36 -8.67
CA THR A 29 1.74 4.71 -8.62
C THR A 29 0.39 4.69 -7.90
N GLY A 30 0.18 5.73 -7.10
CA GLY A 30 -1.04 5.93 -6.33
C GLY A 30 -1.44 7.40 -6.34
N LEU A 31 -2.69 7.65 -5.99
CA LEU A 31 -3.27 8.97 -5.92
C LEU A 31 -3.65 9.27 -4.47
N SER A 32 -3.14 10.38 -3.94
CA SER A 32 -3.46 10.87 -2.61
C SER A 32 -4.93 11.28 -2.52
N THR A 33 -5.61 10.76 -1.49
CA THR A 33 -6.99 11.12 -1.11
C THR A 33 -7.02 12.01 0.13
N CYS A 34 -5.85 12.43 0.62
CA CYS A 34 -5.72 13.25 1.81
C CYS A 34 -6.45 14.58 1.66
N ARG A 35 -7.31 14.90 2.63
CA ARG A 35 -7.89 16.23 2.81
C ARG A 35 -7.10 16.95 3.90
N GLY A 36 -6.64 18.16 3.61
CA GLY A 36 -5.81 18.94 4.54
C GLY A 36 -4.34 18.53 4.52
N ARG A 37 -3.58 18.99 5.51
CA ARG A 37 -2.13 18.80 5.59
C ARG A 37 -1.83 17.48 6.29
N LYS A 38 -1.26 16.52 5.56
CA LYS A 38 -0.70 15.28 6.12
C LYS A 38 0.76 15.18 5.70
N TRP A 39 1.62 14.94 6.69
CA TRP A 39 3.05 14.73 6.48
C TRP A 39 3.33 13.24 6.50
N LEU A 40 4.11 12.79 5.52
CA LEU A 40 4.63 11.43 5.46
C LEU A 40 6.13 11.46 5.64
N ASP A 41 6.66 10.44 6.31
CA ASP A 41 8.11 10.26 6.44
C ASP A 41 8.65 9.33 5.35
N ALA A 42 9.94 9.47 5.05
CA ALA A 42 10.64 8.58 4.14
C ALA A 42 10.66 7.16 4.73
N GLY A 43 10.41 6.14 3.90
CA GLY A 43 10.46 4.75 4.34
C GLY A 43 9.26 4.29 5.18
N GLU A 44 8.28 5.16 5.44
CA GLU A 44 7.09 4.80 6.21
C GLU A 44 6.36 3.61 5.55
N VAL A 45 6.07 2.59 6.36
CA VAL A 45 5.40 1.37 5.91
C VAL A 45 3.96 1.70 5.52
N VAL A 46 3.56 1.17 4.37
CA VAL A 46 2.26 1.37 3.76
C VAL A 46 1.51 0.05 3.75
N HIS A 47 0.30 0.09 4.30
CA HIS A 47 -0.63 -1.03 4.33
C HIS A 47 -1.64 -0.89 3.20
N PHE A 48 -1.87 -1.98 2.46
CA PHE A 48 -2.84 -2.03 1.37
C PHE A 48 -4.12 -2.71 1.83
N ALA A 49 -5.25 -2.02 1.67
CA ALA A 49 -6.59 -2.54 1.90
C ALA A 49 -7.16 -3.01 0.57
N PHE A 50 -7.08 -4.31 0.32
CA PHE A 50 -7.70 -4.93 -0.83
C PHE A 50 -9.21 -5.12 -0.60
N PRO A 51 -10.05 -4.84 -1.60
CA PRO A 51 -11.48 -5.07 -1.50
C PRO A 51 -11.74 -6.57 -1.35
N SER A 52 -12.37 -6.96 -0.23
CA SER A 52 -12.86 -8.32 -0.02
C SER A 52 -14.34 -8.39 -0.35
N HIS A 53 -14.75 -9.44 -1.07
CA HIS A 53 -16.16 -9.71 -1.39
C HIS A 53 -17.01 -10.04 -0.15
N GLU A 54 -16.41 -10.23 1.03
CA GLU A 54 -17.12 -10.60 2.25
C GLU A 54 -17.76 -9.40 2.99
N GLY A 55 -17.35 -8.18 2.66
CA GLY A 55 -17.94 -6.98 3.24
C GLY A 55 -19.30 -6.68 2.61
N ARG A 56 -20.40 -6.83 3.37
CA ARG A 56 -21.72 -6.28 3.00
C ARG A 56 -21.62 -4.75 2.90
N ILE A 57 -21.17 -4.24 1.77
CA ILE A 57 -21.16 -2.81 1.52
C ILE A 57 -22.63 -2.38 1.44
N ARG A 58 -23.11 -1.65 2.47
CA ARG A 58 -24.45 -1.04 2.50
C ARG A 58 -24.50 0.19 1.59
N VAL A 59 -24.12 0.01 0.34
CA VAL A 59 -24.18 1.05 -0.71
C VAL A 59 -24.93 0.49 -1.91
N PRO A 60 -25.53 1.35 -2.75
CA PRO A 60 -26.16 0.92 -3.98
C PRO A 60 -25.21 0.06 -4.82
N TYR A 61 -25.71 -1.02 -5.44
CA TYR A 61 -24.91 -2.02 -6.18
C TYR A 61 -23.85 -1.40 -7.11
N ARG A 62 -24.20 -0.35 -7.85
CA ARG A 62 -23.25 0.35 -8.75
C ARG A 62 -22.08 1.01 -8.01
N GLN A 63 -22.31 1.57 -6.83
CA GLN A 63 -21.26 2.13 -5.99
C GLN A 63 -20.43 1.04 -5.32
N ALA A 64 -21.05 -0.10 -4.96
CA ALA A 64 -20.35 -1.25 -4.40
C ALA A 64 -19.35 -1.83 -5.41
N VAL A 65 -19.76 -1.95 -6.67
CA VAL A 65 -18.88 -2.41 -7.76
C VAL A 65 -17.71 -1.44 -7.98
N ALA A 66 -17.98 -0.13 -8.01
CA ALA A 66 -16.91 0.85 -8.17
C ALA A 66 -15.93 0.89 -6.98
N LEU A 67 -16.40 0.66 -5.75
CA LEU A 67 -15.56 0.60 -4.56
C LEU A 67 -14.80 -0.73 -4.46
N ALA A 68 -15.36 -1.82 -4.99
CA ALA A 68 -14.74 -3.14 -5.01
C ALA A 68 -13.53 -3.25 -5.95
N GLU A 69 -13.24 -2.21 -6.75
CA GLU A 69 -12.02 -2.14 -7.56
C GLU A 69 -10.93 -1.25 -6.95
N ILE A 70 -11.22 -0.53 -5.85
CA ILE A 70 -10.28 0.47 -5.30
C ILE A 70 -9.45 -0.16 -4.20
N VAL A 71 -8.16 -0.36 -4.47
CA VAL A 71 -7.18 -0.70 -3.44
C VAL A 71 -6.73 0.59 -2.77
N ARG A 72 -7.06 0.72 -1.49
CA ARG A 72 -6.67 1.87 -0.67
C ARG A 72 -5.36 1.57 0.02
N PHE A 73 -4.60 2.61 0.31
CA PHE A 73 -3.39 2.48 1.08
C PHE A 73 -3.34 3.48 2.23
N SER A 74 -2.81 3.01 3.35
CA SER A 74 -2.79 3.71 4.63
C SER A 74 -1.44 3.55 5.30
N THR A 75 -1.06 4.50 6.14
CA THR A 75 0.07 4.34 7.05
C THR A 75 -0.38 4.29 8.50
N ASN A 76 0.47 3.76 9.36
CA ASN A 76 0.18 3.67 10.80
C ASN A 76 -0.06 5.03 11.45
N ARG A 77 0.66 6.07 10.99
CA ARG A 77 0.56 7.41 11.58
C ARG A 77 -0.63 8.21 11.06
N SER A 78 -0.86 8.16 9.75
CA SER A 78 -1.79 9.07 9.06
C SER A 78 -3.11 8.41 8.66
N GLY A 79 -3.28 7.11 8.90
CA GLY A 79 -4.45 6.36 8.44
C GLY A 79 -4.50 6.28 6.91
N GLU A 80 -5.70 6.27 6.32
CA GLU A 80 -5.87 6.27 4.85
C GLU A 80 -5.25 7.53 4.24
N ILE A 81 -4.37 7.32 3.26
CA ILE A 81 -3.63 8.40 2.59
C ILE A 81 -3.88 8.45 1.09
N GLY A 82 -4.26 7.34 0.47
CA GLY A 82 -4.53 7.31 -0.96
C GLY A 82 -5.13 6.02 -1.48
N LYS A 83 -5.22 5.95 -2.80
CA LYS A 83 -5.64 4.78 -3.55
C LYS A 83 -4.65 4.45 -4.65
N LEU A 84 -4.40 3.17 -4.90
CA LEU A 84 -3.58 2.74 -6.02
C LEU A 84 -4.25 3.11 -7.35
N SER A 85 -3.43 3.22 -8.40
CA SER A 85 -3.97 3.32 -9.75
C SER A 85 -4.81 2.08 -10.10
N PRO A 86 -5.83 2.20 -10.98
CA PRO A 86 -6.67 1.08 -11.37
C PRO A 86 -5.88 -0.08 -11.99
N GLU A 87 -4.79 0.20 -12.70
CA GLU A 87 -3.92 -0.80 -13.31
C GLU A 87 -3.27 -1.68 -12.23
N TRP A 88 -2.67 -1.06 -11.21
CA TRP A 88 -2.09 -1.76 -10.07
C TRP A 88 -3.14 -2.54 -9.28
N ALA A 89 -4.31 -1.92 -9.01
CA ALA A 89 -5.38 -2.57 -8.27
C ALA A 89 -5.86 -3.87 -8.96
N ARG A 90 -6.07 -3.84 -10.29
CA ARG A 90 -6.52 -5.01 -11.08
C ARG A 90 -5.49 -6.13 -11.12
N CYS A 91 -4.20 -5.80 -11.13
CA CYS A 91 -3.13 -6.80 -11.12
C CYS A 91 -2.93 -7.43 -9.73
N LEU A 92 -2.96 -6.62 -8.67
CA LEU A 92 -2.61 -7.07 -7.33
C LEU A 92 -3.77 -7.76 -6.59
N ALA A 93 -5.01 -7.30 -6.78
CA ALA A 93 -6.18 -7.86 -6.10
C ALA A 93 -6.33 -9.39 -6.27
N PRO A 94 -6.25 -9.98 -7.49
CA PRO A 94 -6.35 -11.43 -7.64
C PRO A 94 -5.14 -12.20 -7.08
N LEU A 95 -3.95 -11.58 -7.04
CA LEU A 95 -2.75 -12.22 -6.50
C LEU A 95 -2.82 -12.34 -4.98
N VAL A 96 -3.21 -11.26 -4.29
CA VAL A 96 -3.35 -11.22 -2.84
C VAL A 96 -4.54 -12.07 -2.38
N SER A 97 -5.68 -12.04 -3.09
CA SER A 97 -6.85 -12.84 -2.73
C SER A 97 -6.58 -14.34 -2.80
N SER A 98 -5.71 -14.77 -3.72
CA SER A 98 -5.28 -16.18 -3.80
C SER A 98 -4.39 -16.64 -2.64
N SER A 99 -3.99 -15.73 -1.73
CA SER A 99 -3.07 -15.98 -0.61
C SER A 99 -1.73 -16.60 -1.03
N LYS A 100 -1.32 -16.39 -2.30
CA LYS A 100 -0.04 -16.86 -2.86
C LYS A 100 1.06 -15.80 -2.81
N VAL A 101 0.67 -14.54 -2.73
CA VAL A 101 1.57 -13.40 -2.72
C VAL A 101 1.18 -12.49 -1.57
N MET A 102 2.16 -12.10 -0.77
CA MET A 102 2.05 -11.01 0.19
C MET A 102 2.70 -9.77 -0.41
N ILE A 103 2.11 -8.60 -0.16
CA ILE A 103 2.59 -7.33 -0.71
C ILE A 103 2.89 -6.40 0.45
N GLN A 104 4.07 -5.80 0.42
CA GLN A 104 4.50 -4.78 1.36
C GLN A 104 4.83 -3.49 0.61
N GLY A 105 4.37 -2.36 1.14
CA GLY A 105 4.62 -1.04 0.58
C GLY A 105 5.48 -0.19 1.49
N LYS A 106 6.33 0.66 0.91
CA LYS A 106 7.02 1.75 1.61
C LYS A 106 6.97 3.04 0.81
N MET A 107 6.95 4.17 1.50
CA MET A 107 7.07 5.49 0.87
C MET A 107 8.50 5.76 0.39
N VAL A 108 8.64 6.21 -0.86
CA VAL A 108 9.96 6.44 -1.50
C VAL A 108 10.52 7.83 -1.20
N PHE A 109 9.66 8.81 -0.91
CA PHE A 109 10.07 10.22 -0.90
C PHE A 109 10.61 10.69 0.46
N PRO A 110 11.63 11.56 0.47
CA PRO A 110 12.14 12.20 1.66
C PRO A 110 11.15 13.26 2.15
N MET A 111 10.36 12.93 3.17
CA MET A 111 9.33 13.76 3.83
C MET A 111 8.50 14.68 2.92
N MET A 112 7.22 14.35 2.68
CA MET A 112 6.34 15.20 1.86
C MET A 112 5.04 15.59 2.55
N GLU A 113 4.55 16.78 2.22
CA GLU A 113 3.16 17.17 2.46
C GLU A 113 2.29 16.61 1.33
N LEU A 114 1.34 15.76 1.67
CA LEU A 114 0.38 15.22 0.70
C LEU A 114 -0.71 16.23 0.40
N ARG A 115 -0.89 16.52 -0.90
CA ARG A 115 -2.04 17.28 -1.41
C ARG A 115 -3.10 16.34 -1.97
N LEU A 116 -4.34 16.84 -2.03
CA LEU A 116 -5.45 16.12 -2.64
C LEU A 116 -5.15 15.91 -4.14
N MET A 117 -5.38 14.69 -4.64
CA MET A 117 -5.12 14.29 -6.04
C MET A 117 -3.64 14.37 -6.45
N GLN A 118 -2.71 14.44 -5.49
CA GLN A 118 -1.29 14.34 -5.79
C GLN A 118 -0.91 12.90 -6.12
N GLU A 119 -0.11 12.71 -7.17
CA GLU A 119 0.46 11.42 -7.49
C GLU A 119 1.60 11.08 -6.51
N VAL A 120 1.59 9.83 -6.04
CA VAL A 120 2.52 9.30 -5.06
C VAL A 120 3.12 8.01 -5.62
N LEU A 121 4.43 7.87 -5.47
CA LEU A 121 5.18 6.67 -5.83
C LEU A 121 5.44 5.84 -4.59
N LEU A 122 5.07 4.57 -4.67
CA LEU A 122 5.22 3.58 -3.61
C LEU A 122 6.24 2.54 -4.07
N TYR A 123 7.16 2.18 -3.17
CA TYR A 123 8.00 1.02 -3.38
C TYR A 123 7.26 -0.21 -2.87
N VAL A 124 7.09 -1.21 -3.75
CA VAL A 124 6.30 -2.41 -3.50
C VAL A 124 7.20 -3.63 -3.59
N ARG A 125 7.15 -4.50 -2.59
CA ARG A 125 7.92 -5.76 -2.51
C ARG A 125 7.10 -6.92 -1.97
#